data_AF-A0A5C8PR09-F1
#
_entry.id   AF-A0A5C8PR09-F1
#
_cell.length_a   1.000
_cell.length_b   1.000
_cell.length_c   1.000
_cell.angle_alpha   90.00
_cell.angle_beta   90.00
_cell.angle_gamma   90.00
#
_symmetry.space_group_name_H-M   'P 1'
#
loop_
_entity.id
_entity.type
_entity.pdbx_description
1 polymer ?
#
loop_
_entity_poly.entity_id
_entity_poly.type
_entity_poly.pdbx_seq_one_letter_code
_entity_poly.pdbx_strand_id
1 'polypeptide(L)'
;MKWVTRERPKIDRLACPWLITRFIDTQAEFLYVPPAEVAVTATNAGAIPYDVPGVKFSHVGERCSFDAFLAEYSLDDPALRHLATIVRGADTSRLDLTPQSSGLFAISLGLSSVFADDHAMLRWAMIMYDALYAWCRDHQDETHAWPPKM
;
A
#
# COMPACT_ATOMS: atom_id res chain seq x y z
N MET A 1 -12.54 -11.87 3.94
CA MET A 1 -12.24 -12.23 2.53
C MET A 1 -10.77 -12.59 2.42
N LYS A 2 -10.41 -13.52 1.51
CA LYS A 2 -9.00 -13.85 1.22
C LYS A 2 -8.51 -13.07 0.01
N TRP A 3 -7.28 -12.58 0.08
CA TRP A 3 -6.62 -11.82 -0.96
C TRP A 3 -5.27 -12.46 -1.28
N VAL A 4 -4.84 -12.45 -2.53
CA VAL A 4 -3.58 -13.06 -2.93
C VAL A 4 -2.77 -12.14 -3.84
N THR A 5 -1.46 -12.08 -3.60
CA THR A 5 -0.51 -11.40 -4.49
C THR A 5 0.85 -12.10 -4.45
N ARG A 6 1.82 -11.53 -5.16
CA ARG A 6 3.19 -12.03 -5.24
C ARG A 6 3.91 -11.80 -3.91
N GLU A 7 4.68 -12.80 -3.48
CA GLU A 7 5.63 -12.73 -2.38
C GLU A 7 6.65 -11.59 -2.54
N ARG A 8 7.35 -11.29 -1.45
CA ARG A 8 8.27 -10.14 -1.34
C ARG A 8 7.55 -8.83 -1.70
N PRO A 9 6.43 -8.51 -1.03
CA PRO A 9 5.61 -7.35 -1.35
C PRO A 9 6.33 -6.05 -1.04
N LYS A 10 5.99 -5.02 -1.81
CA LYS A 10 6.51 -3.65 -1.68
C LYS A 10 5.37 -2.70 -1.97
N ILE A 11 5.44 -1.51 -1.38
CA ILE A 11 4.62 -0.34 -1.66
C ILE A 11 3.15 -0.73 -1.80
N ASP A 12 2.62 -0.87 -3.02
CA ASP A 12 1.20 -1.11 -3.26
C ASP A 12 0.72 -2.47 -2.74
N ARG A 13 1.57 -3.50 -2.79
CA ARG A 13 1.28 -4.81 -2.20
C ARG A 13 1.25 -4.81 -0.67
N LEU A 14 1.69 -3.72 -0.02
CA LEU A 14 1.57 -3.48 1.41
C LEU A 14 0.49 -2.43 1.73
N ALA A 15 0.33 -1.41 0.89
CA ALA A 15 -0.66 -0.36 1.02
C ALA A 15 -2.09 -0.90 0.86
N CYS A 16 -2.31 -1.75 -0.15
CA CYS A 16 -3.61 -2.37 -0.40
C CYS A 16 -4.09 -3.22 0.79
N PRO A 17 -3.28 -4.13 1.38
CA PRO A 17 -3.66 -4.81 2.61
C PRO A 17 -4.04 -3.88 3.76
N TRP A 18 -3.33 -2.77 3.93
CA TRP A 18 -3.68 -1.77 4.95
C TRP A 18 -5.05 -1.15 4.68
N LEU A 19 -5.28 -0.68 3.46
CA LEU A 19 -6.54 -0.08 3.03
C LEU A 19 -7.71 -1.07 3.22
N ILE A 20 -7.53 -2.30 2.75
CA ILE A 20 -8.53 -3.37 2.87
C ILE A 20 -8.86 -3.59 4.34
N THR A 21 -7.86 -3.78 5.19
CA THR A 21 -8.07 -4.10 6.61
C THR A 21 -8.72 -2.96 7.39
N ARG A 22 -8.50 -1.70 6.99
CA ARG A 22 -9.00 -0.52 7.71
C ARG A 22 -10.36 -0.03 7.21
N PHE A 23 -10.67 -0.19 5.92
CA PHE A 23 -11.84 0.46 5.31
C PHE A 23 -12.78 -0.49 4.58
N ILE A 24 -12.38 -1.73 4.28
CA ILE A 24 -13.17 -2.67 3.46
C ILE A 24 -13.58 -3.91 4.25
N ASP A 25 -12.62 -4.59 4.88
CA ASP A 25 -12.83 -5.85 5.58
C ASP A 25 -11.80 -6.04 6.69
N THR A 26 -12.25 -5.87 7.94
CA THR A 26 -11.39 -5.99 9.14
C THR A 26 -10.92 -7.42 9.42
N GLN A 27 -11.50 -8.43 8.75
CA GLN A 27 -11.13 -9.83 8.86
C GLN A 27 -10.45 -10.35 7.58
N ALA A 28 -9.89 -9.45 6.77
CA ALA A 28 -9.18 -9.83 5.57
C ALA A 28 -7.93 -10.68 5.87
N GLU A 29 -7.74 -11.73 5.07
CA GLU A 29 -6.55 -12.58 5.09
C GLU A 29 -5.77 -12.36 3.79
N PHE A 30 -4.44 -12.28 3.90
CA PHE A 30 -3.56 -12.03 2.77
C PHE A 30 -2.66 -13.24 2.53
N LEU A 31 -2.53 -13.66 1.28
CA LEU A 31 -1.68 -14.76 0.84
C LEU A 31 -0.57 -14.18 -0.03
N TYR A 32 0.67 -14.45 0.35
CA TYR A 32 1.86 -14.11 -0.41
C TYR A 32 2.45 -15.40 -0.98
N VAL A 33 2.49 -15.51 -2.30
CA VAL A 33 2.93 -16.73 -2.98
C VAL A 33 3.90 -16.39 -4.12
N PRO A 34 4.71 -17.35 -4.59
CA PRO A 34 5.53 -17.16 -5.78
C PRO A 34 4.69 -16.63 -6.96
N PRO A 35 5.25 -15.78 -7.84
CA PRO A 35 4.47 -15.16 -8.91
C PRO A 35 3.72 -16.14 -9.82
N ALA A 36 4.30 -17.32 -10.08
CA ALA A 36 3.68 -18.36 -10.89
C ALA A 36 2.46 -19.02 -10.20
N GLU A 37 2.35 -18.89 -8.87
CA GLU A 37 1.34 -19.58 -8.06
C GLU A 37 0.13 -18.71 -7.73
N VAL A 38 0.14 -17.41 -8.06
CA VAL A 38 -0.95 -16.48 -7.71
C VAL A 38 -2.30 -16.96 -8.28
N ALA A 39 -2.35 -17.33 -9.56
CA ALA A 39 -3.59 -17.72 -10.23
C ALA A 39 -4.18 -19.03 -9.68
N VAL A 40 -3.33 -20.04 -9.45
CA VAL A 40 -3.76 -21.32 -8.87
C VAL A 40 -4.18 -21.16 -7.41
N THR A 41 -3.48 -20.33 -6.63
CA THR A 41 -3.84 -20.02 -5.25
C THR A 41 -5.16 -19.26 -5.17
N ALA A 42 -5.37 -18.27 -6.05
CA ALA A 42 -6.65 -17.54 -6.14
C ALA A 42 -7.82 -18.51 -6.34
N THR A 43 -7.68 -19.46 -7.27
CA THR A 43 -8.70 -20.46 -7.56
C THR A 43 -8.93 -21.42 -6.39
N ASN A 44 -7.85 -22.02 -5.86
CA ASN A 44 -7.94 -23.06 -4.84
C ASN A 44 -8.40 -22.52 -3.47
N ALA A 45 -7.96 -21.32 -3.09
CA ALA A 45 -8.29 -20.72 -1.80
C ALA A 45 -9.55 -19.83 -1.86
N GLY A 46 -10.15 -19.62 -3.03
CA GLY A 46 -11.19 -18.62 -3.23
C GLY A 46 -10.71 -17.21 -2.90
N ALA A 47 -9.43 -16.93 -3.17
CA ALA A 47 -8.80 -15.64 -2.85
C ALA A 47 -8.86 -14.69 -4.04
N ILE A 48 -9.07 -13.39 -3.77
CA ILE A 48 -9.15 -12.35 -4.78
C ILE A 48 -7.72 -11.89 -5.12
N PRO A 49 -7.25 -12.05 -6.37
CA PRO A 49 -5.93 -11.60 -6.74
C PRO A 49 -5.88 -10.07 -6.91
N TYR A 50 -4.77 -9.46 -6.51
CA TYR A 50 -4.52 -8.02 -6.66
C TYR A 50 -3.04 -7.73 -6.93
N ASP A 51 -2.75 -6.56 -7.48
CA ASP A 51 -1.41 -6.11 -7.91
C ASP A 51 -0.66 -7.15 -8.78
N VAL A 52 -1.38 -7.73 -9.74
CA VAL A 52 -0.84 -8.63 -10.75
C VAL A 52 -1.47 -8.35 -12.12
N PRO A 53 -0.78 -8.63 -13.24
CA PRO A 53 -1.33 -8.36 -14.56
C PRO A 53 -2.66 -9.09 -14.81
N GLY A 54 -3.62 -8.37 -15.40
CA GLY A 54 -4.86 -8.97 -15.90
C GLY A 54 -5.96 -9.21 -14.86
N VAL A 55 -5.81 -8.73 -13.62
CA VAL A 55 -6.84 -8.83 -12.58
C VAL A 55 -7.54 -7.50 -12.34
N LYS A 56 -8.72 -7.55 -11.70
CA LYS A 56 -9.57 -6.38 -11.45
C LYS A 56 -8.84 -5.28 -10.66
N PHE A 57 -8.12 -5.66 -9.60
CA PHE A 57 -7.35 -4.75 -8.75
C PHE A 57 -5.90 -4.72 -9.22
N SER A 58 -5.67 -4.03 -10.34
CA SER A 58 -4.36 -3.85 -10.97
C SER A 58 -4.17 -2.38 -11.33
N HIS A 59 -2.97 -2.03 -11.77
CA HIS A 59 -2.68 -0.73 -12.37
C HIS A 59 -3.58 -0.45 -13.58
N VAL A 60 -4.05 0.79 -13.69
CA VAL A 60 -4.85 1.30 -14.81
C VAL A 60 -4.28 2.62 -15.30
N GLY A 61 -3.62 2.60 -16.47
CA GLY A 61 -2.90 3.76 -16.98
C GLY A 61 -1.81 4.19 -16.01
N GLU A 62 -1.93 5.40 -15.46
CA GLU A 62 -0.99 5.95 -14.49
C GLU A 62 -1.36 5.67 -13.02
N ARG A 63 -2.48 4.98 -12.77
CA ARG A 63 -2.98 4.66 -11.45
C ARG A 63 -2.47 3.29 -10.99
N CYS A 64 -2.24 3.15 -9.69
CA CYS A 64 -1.83 1.89 -9.04
C CYS A 64 -3.04 1.10 -8.53
N SER A 65 -2.82 -0.09 -7.96
CA SER A 65 -3.90 -0.93 -7.42
C SER A 65 -4.59 -0.25 -6.23
N PHE A 66 -3.88 0.53 -5.40
CA PHE A 66 -4.50 1.34 -4.33
C PHE A 66 -5.62 2.25 -4.87
N ASP A 67 -5.36 2.91 -6.01
CA ASP A 67 -6.34 3.77 -6.67
C ASP A 67 -7.56 2.97 -7.19
N ALA A 68 -7.32 1.74 -7.66
CA ALA A 68 -8.40 0.85 -8.10
C ALA A 68 -9.32 0.46 -6.93
N PHE A 69 -8.75 0.22 -5.74
CA PHE A 69 -9.54 -0.03 -4.53
C PHE A 69 -10.37 1.18 -4.11
N LEU A 70 -9.79 2.39 -4.10
CA LEU A 70 -10.56 3.59 -3.76
C LEU A 70 -11.75 3.79 -4.70
N ALA A 71 -11.54 3.59 -6.01
CA ALA A 71 -12.59 3.71 -7.01
C ALA A 71 -13.67 2.63 -6.89
N GLU A 72 -13.28 1.37 -6.74
CA GLU A 72 -14.23 0.24 -6.63
C GLU A 72 -15.13 0.36 -5.39
N TYR A 73 -14.56 0.76 -4.25
CA TYR A 73 -15.27 0.82 -2.98
C TYR A 73 -15.81 2.22 -2.64
N SER A 74 -15.72 3.18 -3.57
CA SER A 74 -16.20 4.57 -3.39
C SER A 74 -15.67 5.22 -2.12
N LEU A 75 -14.36 5.08 -1.86
CA LEU A 75 -13.70 5.62 -0.68
C LEU A 75 -13.20 7.06 -0.96
N ASP A 76 -14.02 8.06 -0.61
CA ASP A 76 -13.82 9.46 -1.00
C ASP A 76 -13.10 10.36 0.03
N ASP A 77 -12.64 9.78 1.15
CA ASP A 77 -11.91 10.48 2.20
C ASP A 77 -10.73 11.32 1.62
N PRO A 78 -10.68 12.63 1.86
CA PRO A 78 -9.57 13.49 1.40
C PRO A 78 -8.18 12.99 1.82
N ALA A 79 -8.03 12.48 3.04
CA ALA A 79 -6.77 11.93 3.54
C ALA A 79 -6.39 10.64 2.80
N LEU A 80 -7.36 9.78 2.46
CA LEU A 80 -7.10 8.61 1.61
C LEU A 80 -6.67 9.01 0.20
N ARG A 81 -7.26 10.06 -0.38
CA ARG A 81 -6.86 10.58 -1.69
C ARG A 81 -5.44 11.18 -1.68
N HIS A 82 -5.07 11.83 -0.58
CA HIS A 82 -3.70 12.30 -0.38
C HIS A 82 -2.74 11.11 -0.29
N LEU A 83 -3.03 10.13 0.56
CA LEU A 83 -2.22 8.93 0.70
C LEU A 83 -2.08 8.17 -0.63
N ALA A 84 -3.15 8.06 -1.41
CA ALA A 84 -3.12 7.44 -2.74
C ALA A 84 -2.13 8.12 -3.68
N THR A 85 -1.99 9.45 -3.63
CA THR A 85 -1.00 10.19 -4.43
C THR A 85 0.43 9.84 -4.01
N ILE A 86 0.68 9.70 -2.71
CA ILE A 86 1.99 9.30 -2.17
C ILE A 86 2.34 7.88 -2.61
N VAL A 87 1.41 6.92 -2.42
CA VAL A 87 1.55 5.51 -2.80
C VAL A 87 1.79 5.40 -4.30
N ARG A 88 0.97 6.06 -5.13
CA ARG A 88 1.11 6.06 -6.58
C ARG A 88 2.48 6.56 -7.02
N GLY A 89 2.99 7.65 -6.42
CA GLY A 89 4.32 8.17 -6.75
C GLY A 89 5.44 7.18 -6.42
N ALA A 90 5.37 6.55 -5.25
CA ALA A 90 6.34 5.53 -4.85
C ALA A 90 6.29 4.30 -5.76
N ASP A 91 5.09 3.80 -6.05
CA ASP A 91 4.90 2.52 -6.73
C ASP A 91 5.14 2.59 -8.25
N THR A 92 4.82 3.73 -8.87
CA THR A 92 4.96 3.95 -10.32
C THR A 92 6.29 4.59 -10.73
N SER A 93 7.27 4.65 -9.83
CA SER A 93 8.57 5.33 -10.03
C SER A 93 8.47 6.84 -10.36
N ARG A 94 7.36 7.49 -9.99
CA ARG A 94 7.16 8.94 -10.13
C ARG A 94 7.34 9.62 -8.79
N LEU A 95 8.57 9.54 -8.30
CA LEU A 95 8.94 9.95 -6.95
C LEU A 95 8.78 11.46 -6.69
N ASP A 96 8.60 12.24 -7.75
CA ASP A 96 8.34 13.67 -7.77
C ASP A 96 6.86 14.04 -7.63
N LEU A 97 5.93 13.07 -7.68
CA LEU A 97 4.49 13.35 -7.44
C LEU A 97 4.25 13.97 -6.07
N THR A 98 4.98 13.52 -5.05
CA THR A 98 4.99 14.13 -3.73
C THR A 98 6.39 13.98 -3.11
N PRO A 99 6.86 14.93 -2.28
CA PRO A 99 8.09 14.76 -1.51
C PRO A 99 8.12 13.46 -0.68
N GLN A 100 6.95 13.02 -0.22
CA GLN A 100 6.77 11.84 0.62
C GLN A 100 6.95 10.52 -0.17
N SER A 101 6.73 10.53 -1.49
CA SER A 101 6.84 9.33 -2.33
C SER A 101 8.24 8.73 -2.32
N SER A 102 9.28 9.57 -2.36
CA SER A 102 10.68 9.11 -2.24
C SER A 102 10.96 8.42 -0.91
N GLY A 103 10.42 8.98 0.19
CA GLY A 103 10.57 8.41 1.53
C GLY A 103 9.85 7.07 1.67
N LEU A 104 8.60 6.99 1.21
CA LEU A 104 7.82 5.74 1.22
C LEU A 104 8.51 4.65 0.39
N PHE A 105 9.02 4.98 -0.80
CA PHE A 105 9.79 4.06 -1.64
C PHE A 105 11.01 3.49 -0.88
N ALA A 106 11.82 4.37 -0.29
CA ALA A 106 13.01 3.98 0.46
C ALA A 106 12.68 3.07 1.65
N ILE A 107 11.69 3.46 2.47
CA ILE A 107 11.26 2.67 3.64
C ILE A 107 10.71 1.31 3.20
N SER A 108 9.87 1.27 2.16
CA SER A 108 9.29 0.01 1.69
C SER A 108 10.34 -0.96 1.14
N LEU A 109 11.36 -0.46 0.45
CA LEU A 109 12.49 -1.30 0.03
C LEU A 109 13.29 -1.80 1.22
N GLY A 110 13.53 -0.93 2.20
CA GLY A 110 14.19 -1.29 3.46
C GLY A 110 13.46 -2.41 4.20
N LEU A 111 12.13 -2.29 4.37
CA LEU A 111 11.28 -3.32 4.97
C LEU A 111 11.45 -4.67 4.26
N SER A 112 11.42 -4.68 2.93
CA SER A 112 11.64 -5.88 2.12
C SER A 112 13.02 -6.49 2.34
N SER A 113 14.04 -5.67 2.61
CA SER A 113 15.39 -6.17 2.88
C SER A 113 15.57 -6.72 4.30
N VAL A 114 14.89 -6.17 5.31
CA VAL A 114 15.11 -6.56 6.72
C VAL A 114 14.22 -7.72 7.16
N PHE A 115 13.09 -7.94 6.48
CA PHE A 115 12.19 -9.05 6.76
C PHE A 115 12.26 -10.11 5.65
N ALA A 116 12.57 -11.35 6.04
CA ALA A 116 12.42 -12.51 5.16
C ALA A 116 10.96 -12.98 5.09
N ASP A 117 10.23 -12.91 6.21
CA ASP A 117 8.83 -13.29 6.32
C ASP A 117 7.89 -12.15 5.91
N ASP A 118 7.08 -12.40 4.88
CA ASP A 118 6.20 -11.38 4.29
C ASP A 118 5.09 -10.93 5.26
N HIS A 119 4.60 -11.83 6.12
CA HIS A 119 3.59 -11.48 7.12
C HIS A 119 4.16 -10.64 8.25
N ALA A 120 5.38 -10.91 8.69
CA ALA A 120 6.10 -10.07 9.65
C ALA A 120 6.32 -8.67 9.08
N MET A 121 6.74 -8.59 7.82
CA MET A 121 6.88 -7.32 7.13
C MET A 121 5.55 -6.56 7.07
N LEU A 122 4.47 -7.24 6.68
CA LEU A 122 3.14 -6.63 6.62
C LEU A 122 2.74 -6.03 7.97
N ARG A 123 2.94 -6.73 9.10
CA ARG A 123 2.61 -6.20 10.43
C ARG A 123 3.28 -4.85 10.73
N TRP A 124 4.54 -4.67 10.32
CA TRP A 124 5.24 -3.39 10.48
C TRP A 124 4.79 -2.35 9.46
N ALA A 125 4.53 -2.75 8.22
CA ALA A 125 3.98 -1.86 7.20
C ALA A 125 2.60 -1.31 7.61
N MET A 126 1.77 -2.09 8.32
CA MET A 126 0.47 -1.62 8.84
C MET A 126 0.64 -0.38 9.74
N ILE A 127 1.62 -0.41 10.66
CA ILE A 127 1.90 0.71 11.56
C ILE A 127 2.40 1.92 10.77
N MET A 128 3.28 1.69 9.79
CA MET A 128 3.79 2.74 8.91
C MET A 128 2.65 3.45 8.14
N TYR A 129 1.71 2.68 7.58
CA TYR A 129 0.57 3.26 6.86
C TYR A 129 -0.45 3.91 7.80
N ASP A 130 -0.66 3.38 9.02
CA ASP A 130 -1.45 4.07 10.06
C ASP A 130 -0.86 5.45 10.36
N ALA A 131 0.47 5.54 10.54
CA ALA A 131 1.17 6.79 10.80
C ALA A 131 1.11 7.75 9.59
N LEU A 132 1.33 7.24 8.39
CA LEU A 132 1.30 8.05 7.17
C LEU A 132 -0.11 8.57 6.87
N TYR A 133 -1.16 7.77 7.12
CA TYR A 133 -2.54 8.21 7.00
C TYR A 133 -2.91 9.26 8.05
N ALA A 134 -2.47 9.10 9.31
CA ALA A 134 -2.65 10.12 10.34
C ALA A 134 -1.98 11.45 9.93
N TRP A 135 -0.76 11.38 9.37
CA TRP A 135 -0.11 12.56 8.80
C TRP A 135 -0.91 13.16 7.64
N CYS A 136 -1.44 12.32 6.73
CA CYS A 136 -2.32 12.76 5.64
C CYS A 136 -3.64 13.36 6.10
N ARG A 137 -4.04 13.17 7.36
CA ARG A 137 -5.29 13.71 7.91
C ARG A 137 -5.07 15.04 8.63
N ASP A 138 -4.07 15.12 9.51
CA ASP A 138 -4.02 16.18 10.52
C ASP A 138 -2.65 16.87 10.72
N HIS A 139 -1.55 16.43 10.09
CA HIS A 139 -0.19 16.85 10.51
C HIS A 139 0.70 17.43 9.41
N GLN A 140 0.12 17.93 8.32
CA GLN A 140 0.91 18.52 7.22
C GLN A 140 1.49 19.90 7.55
N ASP A 141 0.85 20.64 8.45
CA ASP A 141 1.25 22.01 8.81
C ASP A 141 2.27 22.06 9.96
N GLU A 142 2.55 20.93 10.61
CA GLU A 142 3.52 20.87 11.69
C GLU A 142 4.95 21.02 11.14
N THR A 143 5.70 21.97 11.69
CA THR A 143 7.09 22.21 11.33
C THR A 143 7.97 22.11 12.56
N HIS A 144 9.10 21.42 12.43
CA HIS A 144 10.16 21.50 13.42
C HIS A 144 10.94 22.78 13.15
N ALA A 145 10.64 23.84 13.92
CA ALA A 145 11.24 25.17 13.81
C ALA A 145 12.75 25.15 14.08
N TRP A 146 13.52 24.68 13.10
CA TRP A 146 14.97 24.59 13.11
C TRP A 146 15.56 25.60 12.10
N PRO A 147 16.56 26.40 12.51
CA PRO A 147 17.11 26.49 13.86
C PRO A 147 16.10 27.10 14.84
N PRO A 148 16.15 26.73 16.14
CA PRO A 148 15.29 27.33 17.15
C PRO A 148 15.51 28.84 17.17
N LYS A 149 14.43 29.63 17.18
CA LYS A 149 14.53 31.07 17.40
C LYS A 149 15.14 31.28 18.79
N MET A 150 16.33 31.87 18.82
CA MET A 150 16.96 32.37 20.04
C MET A 150 16.16 33.54 20.63
#